data_AF-A0A6L7LZW1-F1
#
_entry.id   AF-A0A6L7LZW1-F1
#
_cell.length_a   1.000
_cell.length_b   1.000
_cell.length_c   1.000
_cell.angle_alpha   90.00
_cell.angle_beta   90.00
_cell.angle_gamma   90.00
#
_symmetry.space_group_name_H-M   'P 1'
#
loop_
_entity.id
_entity.type
_entity.pdbx_description
1 polymer ?
#
loop_
_entity_poly.entity_id
_entity_poly.type
_entity_poly.pdbx_seq_one_letter_code
_entity_poly.pdbx_strand_id
1 'polypeptide(L)'
;MKTKLQRGFTLIELMIVIAIIGILGAVAVPAYQDYIENANMSKIAHHFAEGARFAENEMRKIQADAAVGRIANLAEADGSGDYTQAGLVSLLNAEGGAAPGGGPAYVEGAGSTATGAIGITVTGTFAGGDWSATFERPAIYGFAQADTKDANWTDI
;
A
#
# COMPACT_ATOMS: atom_id res chain seq x y z
N MET A 1 -9.02 -31.59 60.30
CA MET A 1 -8.79 -31.20 58.89
C MET A 1 -10.15 -30.92 58.24
N LYS A 2 -10.44 -29.67 57.83
CA LYS A 2 -11.64 -29.36 57.06
C LYS A 2 -11.36 -29.68 55.59
N THR A 3 -11.91 -30.78 55.09
CA THR A 3 -11.91 -31.12 53.66
C THR A 3 -12.82 -30.13 52.93
N LYS A 4 -12.25 -29.24 52.11
CA LYS A 4 -13.05 -28.42 51.19
C LYS A 4 -13.62 -29.36 50.13
N LEU A 5 -14.95 -29.44 50.01
CA LEU A 5 -15.58 -30.08 48.86
C LEU A 5 -15.17 -29.32 47.60
N GLN A 6 -14.43 -29.97 46.69
CA GLN A 6 -14.24 -29.47 45.34
C GLN A 6 -15.58 -29.56 44.61
N ARG A 7 -16.16 -28.39 44.28
CA ARG A 7 -17.28 -28.31 43.34
C ARG A 7 -16.72 -28.46 41.93
N GLY A 8 -17.06 -29.55 41.26
CA GLY A 8 -16.73 -29.77 39.85
C GLY A 8 -17.60 -28.90 38.94
N PHE A 9 -17.08 -28.62 37.74
CA PHE A 9 -17.82 -27.94 36.67
C PHE A 9 -18.92 -28.85 36.12
N THR A 10 -20.13 -28.34 35.91
CA THR A 10 -21.26 -29.13 35.42
C THR A 10 -21.33 -29.12 33.89
N LEU A 11 -21.86 -30.20 33.30
CA LEU A 11 -22.10 -30.25 31.86
C LEU A 11 -23.09 -29.18 31.38
N ILE A 12 -24.07 -28.82 32.23
CA ILE A 12 -25.04 -27.79 31.89
C ILE A 12 -24.39 -26.39 31.82
N GLU A 13 -23.44 -26.10 32.72
CA GLU A 13 -22.64 -24.86 32.64
C GLU A 13 -21.83 -24.82 31.34
N LEU A 14 -21.23 -25.95 30.94
CA LEU A 14 -20.50 -26.04 29.66
C LEU A 14 -21.42 -25.76 28.46
N MET A 15 -22.59 -26.38 28.44
CA MET A 15 -23.52 -26.27 27.31
C MET A 15 -24.04 -24.84 27.12
N ILE A 16 -24.34 -24.12 28.20
CA ILE A 16 -24.78 -22.73 28.12
C ILE A 16 -23.64 -21.84 27.59
N VAL A 17 -22.40 -22.06 28.05
CA VAL A 17 -21.24 -21.31 27.57
C VAL A 17 -21.03 -21.51 26.07
N ILE A 18 -21.12 -22.75 25.57
CA ILE A 18 -20.99 -23.04 24.14
C ILE A 18 -22.10 -22.35 23.33
N ALA A 19 -23.33 -22.34 23.83
CA ALA A 19 -24.45 -21.68 23.17
C ALA A 19 -24.22 -20.17 23.03
N ILE A 20 -23.73 -19.50 24.09
CA ILE A 20 -23.44 -18.06 24.07
C ILE A 20 -22.26 -17.76 23.12
N ILE A 21 -21.18 -18.54 23.18
CA ILE A 21 -20.03 -18.40 22.27
C ILE A 21 -20.46 -18.59 20.82
N GLY A 22 -21.37 -19.53 20.54
CA GLY A 22 -21.91 -19.75 19.20
C GLY A 22 -22.63 -18.52 18.64
N ILE A 23 -23.50 -17.88 19.45
CA ILE A 23 -24.22 -16.66 19.04
C ILE A 23 -23.25 -15.50 18.82
N LEU A 24 -22.32 -15.27 19.76
CA LEU A 24 -21.33 -14.20 19.65
C LEU A 24 -20.42 -14.41 18.44
N GLY A 25 -19.95 -15.66 18.22
CA GLY A 25 -19.08 -16.00 17.09
C GLY A 25 -19.74 -15.77 15.73
N ALA A 26 -21.04 -16.06 15.61
CA ALA A 26 -21.78 -15.85 14.36
C ALA A 26 -21.82 -14.38 13.91
N VAL A 27 -21.82 -13.42 14.85
CA VAL A 27 -21.83 -11.98 14.54
C VAL A 27 -20.42 -11.39 14.55
N ALA A 28 -19.59 -11.78 15.52
CA ALA A 28 -18.28 -11.17 15.73
C ALA A 28 -17.26 -11.52 14.63
N VAL A 29 -17.29 -12.75 14.11
CA VAL A 29 -16.34 -13.19 13.08
C VAL A 29 -16.49 -12.40 11.77
N PRO A 30 -17.69 -12.32 11.13
CA PRO A 30 -17.83 -11.53 9.91
C PRO A 30 -17.58 -10.04 10.16
N ALA A 31 -18.06 -9.47 11.27
CA ALA A 31 -17.82 -8.06 11.59
C ALA A 31 -16.33 -7.73 11.74
N TYR A 32 -15.53 -8.63 12.33
CA TYR A 32 -14.08 -8.45 12.43
C TYR A 32 -13.38 -8.59 11.07
N GLN A 33 -13.84 -9.51 10.22
CA GLN A 33 -13.31 -9.65 8.85
C GLN A 33 -13.54 -8.37 8.04
N ASP A 34 -14.77 -7.85 8.05
CA ASP A 34 -15.13 -6.59 7.37
C ASP A 34 -14.30 -5.41 7.91
N TYR A 35 -14.06 -5.36 9.23
CA TYR A 35 -13.21 -4.32 9.83
C TYR A 35 -11.78 -4.36 9.31
N ILE A 36 -11.17 -5.55 9.27
CA ILE A 36 -9.80 -5.72 8.77
C ILE A 36 -9.72 -5.42 7.27
N GLU A 37 -10.71 -5.83 6.48
CA GLU A 37 -10.78 -5.53 5.06
C GLU A 37 -10.86 -4.02 4.81
N ASN A 38 -11.74 -3.31 5.51
CA ASN A 38 -11.86 -1.85 5.40
C ASN A 38 -10.57 -1.12 5.83
N ALA A 39 -9.90 -1.59 6.88
CA ALA A 39 -8.61 -1.05 7.31
C ALA A 39 -7.54 -1.24 6.24
N ASN A 40 -7.48 -2.42 5.62
CA ASN A 40 -6.55 -2.72 4.53
C ASN A 40 -6.85 -1.88 3.28
N MET A 41 -8.13 -1.73 2.93
CA MET A 41 -8.58 -0.89 1.82
C MET A 41 -8.16 0.57 2.00
N SER A 42 -8.34 1.11 3.21
CA SER A 42 -7.90 2.48 3.55
C SER A 42 -6.39 2.62 3.45
N LYS A 43 -5.62 1.61 3.87
CA LYS A 43 -4.15 1.63 3.80
C LYS A 43 -3.65 1.62 2.36
N ILE A 44 -4.23 0.78 1.50
CA ILE A 44 -3.89 0.75 0.07
C ILE A 44 -4.24 2.07 -0.60
N ALA A 45 -5.44 2.62 -0.33
CA ALA A 45 -5.84 3.91 -0.89
C ALA A 45 -4.91 5.05 -0.47
N HIS A 46 -4.42 5.00 0.77
CA HIS A 46 -3.42 5.94 1.27
C HIS A 46 -2.11 5.85 0.50
N HIS A 47 -1.51 4.66 0.40
CA HIS A 47 -0.26 4.45 -0.34
C HIS A 47 -0.40 4.78 -1.84
N PHE A 48 -1.54 4.47 -2.44
CA PHE A 48 -1.80 4.80 -3.84
C PHE A 48 -1.81 6.32 -4.08
N ALA A 49 -2.51 7.07 -3.22
CA ALA A 49 -2.59 8.53 -3.33
C ALA A 49 -1.26 9.21 -2.98
N GLU A 50 -0.54 8.68 -1.98
CA GLU A 50 0.77 9.14 -1.54
C GLU A 50 1.81 8.98 -2.67
N GLY A 51 1.94 7.78 -3.24
CA GLY A 51 2.89 7.50 -4.32
C GLY A 51 2.72 8.44 -5.52
N ALA A 52 1.48 8.60 -6.00
CA ALA A 52 1.21 9.49 -7.12
C ALA A 52 1.54 10.96 -6.80
N ARG A 53 1.17 11.45 -5.62
CA ARG A 53 1.48 12.84 -5.20
C ARG A 53 2.97 13.06 -5.02
N PHE A 54 3.69 12.07 -4.48
CA PHE A 54 5.13 12.13 -4.33
C PHE A 54 5.81 12.31 -5.69
N ALA A 55 5.45 11.46 -6.67
CA ALA A 55 5.99 11.59 -8.03
C ALA A 55 5.66 12.95 -8.65
N GLU A 56 4.39 13.39 -8.62
CA GLU A 56 4.00 14.71 -9.15
C GLU A 56 4.80 15.88 -8.51
N ASN A 57 5.00 15.85 -7.19
CA ASN A 57 5.72 16.90 -6.48
C ASN A 57 7.20 16.91 -6.82
N GLU A 58 7.82 15.74 -6.92
CA GLU A 58 9.25 15.63 -7.22
C GLU A 58 9.54 16.07 -8.66
N MET A 59 8.64 15.75 -9.59
CA MET A 59 8.68 16.18 -10.97
C MET A 59 8.61 17.70 -11.13
N ARG A 60 7.71 18.36 -10.38
CA ARG A 60 7.62 19.84 -10.34
C ARG A 60 8.94 20.48 -9.91
N LYS A 61 9.64 19.89 -8.93
CA LYS A 61 10.94 20.39 -8.48
C LYS A 61 11.98 20.26 -9.59
N ILE A 62 12.07 19.09 -10.24
CA ILE A 62 13.05 18.84 -11.30
C ILE A 62 12.82 19.78 -12.48
N GLN A 63 11.58 20.00 -12.91
CA GLN A 63 11.28 20.94 -14.00
C GLN A 63 11.67 22.38 -13.66
N ALA A 64 11.39 22.83 -12.44
CA ALA A 64 11.79 24.16 -11.99
C ALA A 64 13.33 24.30 -11.97
N ASP A 65 14.03 23.25 -11.59
CA ASP A 65 15.49 23.22 -11.52
C ASP A 65 16.13 23.21 -12.90
N ALA A 66 15.53 22.47 -13.85
CA ALA A 66 15.89 22.47 -15.26
C ALA A 66 15.67 23.84 -15.91
N ALA A 67 14.55 24.50 -15.63
CA ALA A 67 14.23 25.83 -16.17
C ALA A 67 15.22 26.91 -15.72
N VAL A 68 15.80 26.77 -14.53
CA VAL A 68 16.81 27.69 -13.98
C VAL A 68 18.24 27.28 -14.37
N GLY A 69 18.40 26.20 -15.15
CA GLY A 69 19.71 25.69 -15.58
C GLY A 69 20.54 25.11 -14.44
N ARG A 70 19.91 24.76 -13.32
CA ARG A 70 20.56 24.13 -12.17
C ARG A 70 20.85 22.65 -12.43
N ILE A 71 20.06 22.05 -13.30
CA ILE A 71 20.29 20.72 -13.86
C ILE A 71 20.66 20.94 -15.33
N ALA A 72 21.96 20.95 -15.62
CA ALA A 72 22.49 21.27 -16.95
C ALA A 72 22.40 20.11 -17.95
N ASN A 73 22.14 18.90 -17.44
CA ASN A 73 22.04 17.70 -18.25
C ASN A 73 20.94 16.82 -17.67
N LEU A 74 19.75 16.86 -18.28
CA LEU A 74 18.68 15.90 -17.94
C LEU A 74 19.01 14.48 -18.41
N ALA A 75 20.16 14.30 -19.10
CA ALA A 75 20.45 13.09 -19.85
C ALA A 75 21.52 12.19 -19.23
N GLU A 76 22.60 12.69 -18.61
CA GLU A 76 23.67 11.78 -18.18
C GLU A 76 24.41 12.25 -16.91
N ALA A 77 24.44 11.34 -15.92
CA ALA A 77 25.54 11.13 -14.97
C ALA A 77 25.97 12.29 -14.03
N ASP A 78 25.03 12.98 -13.39
CA ASP A 78 25.33 13.81 -12.21
C ASP A 78 24.34 13.55 -11.06
N GLY A 79 24.33 12.32 -10.52
CA GLY A 79 23.65 11.98 -9.25
C GLY A 79 22.13 12.25 -9.15
N SER A 80 21.53 12.77 -10.21
CA SER A 80 20.15 13.24 -10.39
C SER A 80 19.55 12.60 -11.66
N GLY A 81 20.07 11.42 -12.02
CA GLY A 81 19.56 10.64 -13.14
C GLY A 81 18.08 10.34 -12.95
N ASP A 82 17.36 10.24 -14.06
CA ASP A 82 15.95 9.87 -14.13
C ASP A 82 15.54 8.98 -12.96
N TYR A 83 14.37 9.26 -12.35
CA TYR A 83 13.83 8.32 -11.36
C TYR A 83 13.52 7.01 -12.07
N THR A 84 14.50 6.10 -12.04
CA THR A 84 14.33 4.73 -12.48
C THR A 84 13.22 4.11 -11.65
N GLN A 85 12.55 3.12 -12.23
CA GLN A 85 11.52 2.37 -11.53
C GLN A 85 12.01 1.88 -10.15
N ALA A 86 13.18 1.26 -10.11
CA ALA A 86 13.82 0.80 -8.89
C ALA A 86 14.12 1.94 -7.90
N GLY A 87 14.58 3.09 -8.39
CA GLY A 87 14.88 4.27 -7.58
C GLY A 87 13.62 4.85 -6.92
N LEU A 88 12.54 4.98 -7.68
CA LEU A 88 11.26 5.49 -7.17
C LEU A 88 10.66 4.53 -6.14
N VAL A 89 10.69 3.22 -6.41
CA VAL A 89 10.25 2.18 -5.46
C VAL A 89 11.09 2.22 -4.18
N SER A 90 12.41 2.41 -4.29
CA SER A 90 13.29 2.51 -3.13
C SER A 90 13.02 3.75 -2.29
N LEU A 91 12.75 4.91 -2.92
CA LEU A 91 12.44 6.16 -2.22
C LEU A 91 11.11 6.07 -1.47
N LEU A 92 10.06 5.59 -2.14
CA LEU A 92 8.73 5.47 -1.54
C LEU A 92 8.68 4.45 -0.40
N ASN A 93 9.49 3.40 -0.46
CA ASN A 93 9.59 2.43 0.64
C ASN A 93 10.55 2.88 1.76
N ALA A 94 11.36 3.92 1.58
CA ALA A 94 12.32 4.39 2.59
C ALA A 94 11.62 4.87 3.87
N GLU A 95 10.39 5.37 3.75
CA GLU A 95 9.57 5.85 4.88
C GLU A 95 8.89 4.71 5.68
N GLY A 96 9.10 3.45 5.29
CA GLY A 96 8.74 2.28 6.11
C GLY A 96 7.29 1.82 6.00
N GLY A 97 6.56 2.20 4.95
CA GLY A 97 5.22 1.69 4.66
C GLY A 97 5.23 0.21 4.26
N ALA A 98 4.46 -0.63 4.96
CA ALA A 98 4.28 -2.04 4.60
C ALA A 98 2.93 -2.27 3.91
N ALA A 99 2.87 -3.14 2.91
CA ALA A 99 1.58 -3.55 2.33
C ALA A 99 0.72 -4.31 3.36
N PRO A 100 -0.62 -4.34 3.24
CA PRO A 100 -1.49 -5.03 4.20
C PRO A 100 -1.18 -6.52 4.39
N GLY A 101 -0.84 -7.23 3.31
CA GLY A 101 -0.43 -8.64 3.33
C GLY A 101 1.04 -8.87 3.68
N GLY A 102 1.76 -7.80 4.08
CA GLY A 102 3.18 -7.84 4.42
C GLY A 102 4.11 -7.51 3.24
N GLY A 103 5.38 -7.25 3.57
CA GLY A 103 6.37 -6.78 2.60
C GLY A 103 6.26 -5.28 2.28
N PRO A 104 6.99 -4.80 1.27
CA PRO A 104 7.03 -3.38 0.90
C PRO A 104 5.67 -2.88 0.40
N ALA A 105 5.34 -1.62 0.67
CA ALA A 105 4.12 -0.99 0.18
C ALA A 105 4.14 -0.74 -1.34
N TYR A 106 5.33 -0.59 -1.92
CA TYR A 106 5.51 -0.34 -3.35
C TYR A 106 6.39 -1.41 -3.99
N VAL A 107 6.05 -1.83 -5.20
CA VAL A 107 6.79 -2.84 -5.98
C VAL A 107 6.96 -2.40 -7.43
N GLU A 108 7.96 -2.96 -8.07
CA GLU A 108 8.21 -2.76 -9.50
C GLU A 108 7.17 -3.49 -10.37
N GLY A 109 6.64 -2.80 -11.39
CA GLY A 109 5.65 -3.33 -12.32
C GLY A 109 4.22 -3.23 -11.82
N ALA A 110 3.42 -4.28 -12.03
CA ALA A 110 2.01 -4.32 -11.64
C ALA A 110 1.81 -4.44 -10.11
N GLY A 111 0.64 -4.02 -9.63
CA GLY A 111 0.29 -4.12 -8.22
C GLY A 111 0.15 -5.57 -7.76
N SER A 112 0.53 -5.85 -6.51
CA SER A 112 0.49 -7.22 -5.97
C SER A 112 -0.88 -7.55 -5.38
N THR A 113 -1.60 -8.49 -6.00
CA THR A 113 -2.85 -9.05 -5.45
C THR A 113 -2.62 -10.05 -4.31
N ALA A 114 -1.36 -10.38 -4.01
CA ALA A 114 -1.02 -11.21 -2.86
C ALA A 114 -0.85 -10.39 -1.58
N THR A 115 -0.25 -9.20 -1.70
CA THR A 115 0.11 -8.36 -0.54
C THR A 115 -0.66 -7.05 -0.46
N GLY A 116 -1.25 -6.59 -1.56
CA GLY A 116 -1.83 -5.26 -1.69
C GLY A 116 -0.80 -4.15 -1.89
N ALA A 117 0.40 -4.49 -2.36
CA ALA A 117 1.41 -3.50 -2.71
C ALA A 117 1.04 -2.76 -4.01
N ILE A 118 1.35 -1.47 -4.06
CA ILE A 118 1.16 -0.61 -5.23
C ILE A 118 2.26 -0.90 -6.26
N GLY A 119 1.86 -1.16 -7.48
CA GLY A 119 2.77 -1.32 -8.61
C GLY A 119 3.26 0.04 -9.12
N ILE A 120 4.52 0.12 -9.50
CA ILE A 120 5.11 1.30 -10.12
C ILE A 120 5.77 0.86 -11.42
N THR A 121 5.32 1.42 -12.53
CA THR A 121 5.95 1.27 -13.83
C THR A 121 6.47 2.62 -14.30
N VAL A 122 7.77 2.71 -14.63
CA VAL A 122 8.36 3.95 -15.18
C VAL A 122 8.74 3.72 -16.64
N THR A 123 8.39 4.68 -17.49
CA THR A 123 8.76 4.73 -18.91
C THR A 123 9.31 6.09 -19.28
N GLY A 124 10.06 6.17 -20.38
CA GLY A 124 10.64 7.43 -20.87
C GLY A 124 11.79 7.95 -20.02
N THR A 125 12.27 9.15 -20.35
CA THR A 125 13.41 9.81 -19.71
C THR A 125 13.15 11.31 -19.54
N PHE A 126 13.81 11.96 -18.59
CA PHE A 126 13.66 13.42 -18.44
C PHE A 126 14.30 14.16 -19.61
N ALA A 127 15.43 13.67 -20.11
CA ALA A 127 16.04 14.20 -21.33
C ALA A 127 15.16 14.10 -22.57
N GLY A 128 14.41 12.99 -22.68
CA GLY A 128 13.46 12.77 -23.77
C GLY A 128 12.19 13.61 -23.65
N GLY A 129 11.93 14.18 -22.47
CA GLY A 129 10.69 14.92 -22.17
C GLY A 129 9.43 14.03 -22.19
N ASP A 130 9.62 12.71 -22.17
CA ASP A 130 8.59 11.68 -22.30
C ASP A 130 8.47 10.79 -21.06
N TRP A 131 9.16 11.16 -19.98
CA TRP A 131 9.10 10.41 -18.72
C TRP A 131 7.66 10.33 -18.18
N SER A 132 7.29 9.14 -17.72
CA SER A 132 6.02 8.85 -17.06
C SER A 132 6.20 7.77 -16.01
N ALA A 133 5.58 7.97 -14.85
CA ALA A 133 5.40 6.94 -13.84
C ALA A 133 3.92 6.59 -13.68
N THR A 134 3.58 5.34 -13.95
CA THR A 134 2.26 4.75 -13.71
C THR A 134 2.26 4.04 -12.37
N PHE A 135 1.37 4.47 -11.48
CA PHE A 135 1.05 3.79 -10.23
C PHE A 135 -0.16 2.90 -10.47
N GLU A 136 -0.10 1.65 -10.04
CA GLU A 136 -1.20 0.69 -10.14
C GLU A 136 -1.61 0.18 -8.76
N ARG A 137 -2.87 0.40 -8.41
CA ARG A 137 -3.50 -0.24 -7.26
C ARG A 137 -4.06 -1.61 -7.68
N PRO A 138 -3.74 -2.70 -6.96
CA PRO A 138 -4.29 -4.03 -7.26
C PRO A 138 -5.76 -4.19 -6.87
N ALA A 139 -6.46 -5.11 -7.54
CA ALA A 139 -7.83 -5.54 -7.20
C ALA A 139 -7.83 -6.49 -5.99
N ILE A 140 -7.90 -5.95 -4.77
CA ILE A 140 -7.84 -6.70 -3.50
C ILE A 140 -8.62 -5.98 -2.38
N TYR A 141 -9.02 -6.69 -1.32
CA TYR A 141 -9.68 -6.14 -0.12
C TYR A 141 -10.85 -5.19 -0.44
N GLY A 142 -11.77 -5.66 -1.30
CA GLY A 142 -12.96 -4.90 -1.70
C GLY A 142 -12.81 -4.07 -2.98
N PHE A 143 -11.60 -3.91 -3.54
CA PHE A 143 -11.42 -3.29 -4.85
C PHE A 143 -11.74 -4.27 -5.98
N ALA A 144 -12.81 -3.98 -6.73
CA ALA A 144 -13.30 -4.85 -7.80
C ALA A 144 -12.38 -4.92 -9.03
N GLN A 145 -11.61 -3.86 -9.29
CA GLN A 145 -10.69 -3.76 -10.43
C GLN A 145 -9.42 -3.03 -10.03
N ALA A 146 -8.34 -3.30 -10.76
CA ALA A 146 -7.12 -2.52 -10.66
C ALA A 146 -7.39 -1.10 -11.17
N ASP A 147 -6.67 -0.14 -10.61
CA ASP A 147 -6.84 1.27 -10.93
C ASP A 147 -5.46 1.91 -11.08
N THR A 148 -5.30 2.77 -12.07
CA THR A 148 -4.01 3.34 -12.43
C THR A 148 -4.04 4.85 -12.34
N LYS A 149 -2.93 5.43 -11.89
CA LYS A 149 -2.72 6.87 -11.92
C LYS A 149 -1.34 7.17 -12.47
N ASP A 150 -1.30 8.01 -13.49
CA ASP A 150 -0.06 8.39 -14.16
C ASP A 150 0.42 9.76 -13.66
N ALA A 151 1.73 9.87 -13.53
CA ALA A 151 2.44 11.14 -13.34
C ALA A 151 3.33 11.35 -14.58
N ASN A 152 2.85 12.15 -15.52
CA ASN A 152 3.55 12.41 -16.79
C ASN A 152 4.37 13.70 -16.71
N TRP A 153 5.52 13.71 -17.40
CA TRP A 153 6.35 14.91 -17.51
C TRP A 153 5.61 16.08 -18.18
N THR A 154 4.73 15.81 -19.14
CA THR A 154 4.01 16.85 -19.90
C THR A 154 2.84 17.49 -19.15
N ASP A 155 2.36 16.87 -18.08
CA ASP A 155 1.14 17.29 -17.37
C ASP A 155 1.42 18.34 -16.27
N ILE A 156 2.67 18.80 -16.18
CA ILE A 156 3.22 19.59 -15.07
C ILE A 156 3.71 20.93 -15.60
#